data_AF-A0A3E1DYZ4-F1
#
_entry.id   AF-A0A3E1DYZ4-F1
#
_cell.length_a   1.000
_cell.length_b   1.000
_cell.length_c   1.000
_cell.angle_alpha   90.00
_cell.angle_beta   90.00
_cell.angle_gamma   90.00
#
_symmetry.space_group_name_H-M   'P 1'
#
loop_
_entity.id
_entity.type
_entity.pdbx_description
1 polymer ?
#
loop_
_entity_poly.entity_id
_entity_poly.type
_entity_poly.pdbx_seq_one_letter_code
_entity_poly.pdbx_strand_id
1 'polypeptide(L)'
;MISLFVNCFERDYRQVLAPGFINAKAALFRYPFTRRVVTINNVADRADALKRAGEAVKRREIDGFLEVDKMLPAALEICGLQARQLGPVRHYTDFALVAVVNAAPGFLLHCCAEVDLVEAFDWITPALEKLQSNPQYLIANPAWGNDPGSVEKEALFKSGEYLVGHGFSDQCFLVDANRLAKPIYGYSHPSGSRYPLSQMGAVFEQRVDAYMRHSDLLRLTDPRVSYLHKGAEGLGYPKLPIWRRFQRKLKSLYQPLSRPPVTIQN
;
A
#
# COMPACT_ATOMS: atom_id res chain seq x y z
N MET A 1 3.62 -15.54 -10.17
CA MET A 1 2.50 -14.78 -10.78
C MET A 1 2.30 -13.50 -9.97
N ILE A 2 2.22 -12.35 -10.64
CA ILE A 2 1.98 -11.05 -9.99
C ILE A 2 0.70 -10.45 -10.55
N SER A 3 -0.19 -10.02 -9.66
CA SER A 3 -1.40 -9.29 -10.00
C SER A 3 -1.25 -7.82 -9.63
N LEU A 4 -1.54 -6.91 -10.56
CA LEU A 4 -1.68 -5.49 -10.29
C LEU A 4 -3.08 -5.19 -9.78
N PHE A 5 -3.17 -4.53 -8.62
CA PHE A 5 -4.41 -4.03 -8.07
C PHE A 5 -4.38 -2.51 -7.95
N VAL A 6 -5.42 -1.86 -8.49
CA VAL A 6 -5.64 -0.42 -8.35
C VAL A 6 -6.98 -0.21 -7.63
N ASN A 7 -6.99 0.61 -6.59
CA ASN A 7 -8.22 0.94 -5.87
C ASN A 7 -8.94 2.12 -6.52
N CYS A 8 -10.23 1.94 -6.78
CA CYS A 8 -11.17 3.02 -7.11
C CYS A 8 -11.92 3.44 -5.86
N PHE A 9 -12.05 4.75 -5.68
CA PHE A 9 -12.85 5.37 -4.65
C PHE A 9 -13.87 6.34 -5.24
N GLU A 10 -14.83 6.82 -4.45
CA GLU A 10 -15.88 7.76 -4.92
C GLU A 10 -15.35 8.91 -5.78
N ARG A 11 -14.21 9.48 -5.38
CA ARG A 11 -13.64 10.67 -6.01
C ARG A 11 -12.96 10.41 -7.37
N ASP A 12 -12.56 9.18 -7.65
CA ASP A 12 -11.65 8.86 -8.77
C ASP A 12 -12.13 7.69 -9.64
N TYR A 13 -13.19 6.97 -9.26
CA TYR A 13 -13.61 5.77 -9.99
C TYR A 13 -13.92 6.03 -11.47
N ARG A 14 -14.45 7.21 -11.82
CA ARG A 14 -14.71 7.59 -13.22
C ARG A 14 -13.43 7.74 -14.04
N GLN A 15 -12.37 8.26 -13.42
CA GLN A 15 -11.06 8.40 -14.03
C GLN A 15 -10.36 7.05 -14.13
N VAL A 16 -10.36 6.27 -13.04
CA VAL A 16 -9.67 4.97 -12.99
C VAL A 16 -10.27 3.97 -13.97
N LEU A 17 -11.60 4.02 -14.17
CA LEU A 17 -12.32 3.15 -15.11
C LEU A 17 -12.46 3.74 -16.52
N ALA A 18 -11.87 4.91 -16.78
CA ALA A 18 -11.83 5.50 -18.11
C ALA A 18 -10.94 4.66 -19.05
N PRO A 19 -11.25 4.63 -20.37
CA PRO A 19 -10.42 3.92 -21.34
C PRO A 19 -8.94 4.31 -21.25
N GLY A 20 -8.06 3.30 -21.31
CA GLY A 20 -6.60 3.47 -21.29
C GLY A 20 -5.95 3.70 -19.92
N PHE A 21 -6.69 4.07 -18.87
CA PHE A 21 -6.10 4.44 -17.57
C PHE A 21 -5.25 3.29 -16.98
N ILE A 22 -5.83 2.10 -16.83
CA ILE A 22 -5.13 0.96 -16.21
C ILE A 22 -3.96 0.48 -17.08
N ASN A 23 -4.09 0.53 -18.41
CA ASN A 23 -2.99 0.18 -19.31
C ASN A 23 -1.82 1.15 -19.15
N ALA A 24 -2.08 2.45 -19.09
CA ALA A 24 -1.06 3.46 -18.84
C ALA A 24 -0.40 3.25 -17.47
N LYS A 25 -1.20 2.94 -16.44
CA LYS A 25 -0.70 2.61 -15.10
C LYS A 25 0.21 1.39 -15.10
N ALA A 26 -0.21 0.29 -15.72
CA ALA A 26 0.55 -0.94 -15.80
C ALA A 26 1.88 -0.74 -16.57
N ALA A 27 1.87 0.08 -17.62
CA ALA A 27 3.04 0.37 -18.44
C ALA A 27 4.18 1.06 -17.66
N LEU A 28 3.86 1.82 -16.59
CA LEU A 28 4.88 2.44 -15.73
C LEU A 28 5.82 1.39 -15.12
N PHE A 29 5.32 0.20 -14.81
CA PHE A 29 6.11 -0.82 -14.12
C PHE A 29 6.99 -1.65 -15.05
N ARG A 30 6.85 -1.51 -16.38
CA ARG A 30 7.54 -2.33 -17.40
C ARG A 30 7.51 -3.83 -17.10
N TYR A 31 6.42 -4.30 -16.48
CA TYR A 31 6.28 -5.67 -16.01
C TYR A 31 5.03 -6.34 -16.62
N PRO A 32 5.13 -7.60 -17.09
CA PRO A 32 3.99 -8.32 -17.63
C PRO A 32 3.12 -8.90 -16.51
N PHE A 33 2.16 -8.13 -16.00
CA PHE A 33 1.22 -8.61 -14.98
C PHE A 33 0.36 -9.75 -15.49
N THR A 34 0.16 -10.76 -14.64
CA THR A 34 -0.74 -11.89 -14.95
C THR A 34 -2.21 -11.51 -14.87
N ARG A 35 -2.54 -10.53 -14.02
CA ARG A 35 -3.87 -9.99 -13.83
C ARG A 35 -3.77 -8.50 -13.48
N ARG A 36 -4.70 -7.71 -14.00
CA ARG A 36 -4.97 -6.32 -13.66
C ARG A 36 -6.38 -6.27 -13.08
N VAL A 37 -6.47 -5.98 -11.79
CA VAL A 37 -7.72 -6.02 -11.04
C VAL A 37 -7.98 -4.63 -10.47
N VAL A 38 -9.24 -4.22 -10.49
CA VAL A 38 -9.67 -2.98 -9.84
C VAL A 38 -10.57 -3.28 -8.66
N THR A 39 -10.31 -2.68 -7.50
CA THR A 39 -11.25 -2.72 -6.37
C THR A 39 -12.20 -1.53 -6.45
N ILE A 40 -13.50 -1.78 -6.34
CA ILE A 40 -14.53 -0.74 -6.26
C ILE A 40 -14.86 -0.55 -4.78
N ASN A 41 -14.34 0.53 -4.19
CA ASN A 41 -14.44 0.81 -2.76
C ASN A 41 -15.21 2.10 -2.48
N ASN A 42 -16.19 2.05 -1.58
CA ASN A 42 -16.91 3.22 -1.07
C ASN A 42 -17.33 4.21 -2.18
N VAL A 43 -18.04 3.70 -3.20
CA VAL A 43 -18.61 4.48 -4.30
C VAL A 43 -20.11 4.61 -4.09
N ALA A 44 -20.64 5.83 -4.15
CA ALA A 44 -22.06 6.15 -3.99
C ALA A 44 -22.88 5.66 -5.18
N ASP A 45 -22.45 5.98 -6.41
CA ASP A 45 -23.11 5.49 -7.64
C ASP A 45 -22.54 4.12 -8.06
N ARG A 46 -22.93 3.09 -7.32
CA ARG A 46 -22.47 1.72 -7.57
C ARG A 46 -22.87 1.23 -8.96
N ALA A 47 -24.05 1.59 -9.45
CA ALA A 47 -24.53 1.12 -10.75
C ALA A 47 -23.64 1.64 -11.89
N ASP A 48 -23.28 2.93 -11.88
CA ASP A 48 -22.36 3.52 -12.85
C ASP A 48 -20.94 2.91 -12.72
N ALA A 49 -20.42 2.75 -11.50
CA ALA A 49 -19.10 2.15 -11.29
C ALA A 49 -19.01 0.71 -11.83
N LEU A 50 -20.03 -0.13 -11.54
CA LEU A 50 -20.06 -1.50 -12.03
C LEU A 50 -20.23 -1.58 -13.54
N LYS A 51 -21.05 -0.70 -14.12
CA LYS A 51 -21.19 -0.60 -15.58
C LYS A 51 -19.84 -0.29 -16.23
N ARG A 52 -19.14 0.74 -15.75
CA ARG A 52 -17.82 1.14 -16.26
C ARG A 52 -16.77 0.06 -16.09
N ALA A 53 -16.76 -0.62 -14.94
CA ALA A 53 -15.83 -1.73 -14.70
C ALA A 53 -16.11 -2.90 -15.66
N GLY A 54 -17.39 -3.23 -15.91
CA GLY A 54 -17.77 -4.20 -16.93
C GLY A 54 -17.34 -3.79 -18.35
N GLU A 55 -17.44 -2.51 -18.69
CA GLU A 55 -16.93 -1.98 -19.96
C GLU A 55 -15.40 -2.09 -20.06
N ALA A 56 -14.66 -1.82 -18.97
CA ALA A 56 -13.20 -1.96 -18.92
C ALA A 56 -12.75 -3.42 -19.09
N VAL A 57 -13.49 -4.38 -18.53
CA VAL A 57 -13.28 -5.83 -18.78
C VAL A 57 -13.51 -6.16 -20.26
N LYS A 58 -14.61 -5.66 -20.86
CA LYS A 58 -14.89 -5.87 -22.29
C LYS A 58 -13.78 -5.33 -23.20
N ARG A 59 -13.17 -4.20 -22.83
CA ARG A 59 -12.01 -3.61 -23.52
C ARG A 59 -10.68 -4.34 -23.23
N ARG A 60 -10.67 -5.33 -22.34
CA ARG A 60 -9.47 -6.09 -21.89
C ARG A 60 -8.40 -5.20 -21.24
N GLU A 61 -8.80 -4.07 -20.66
CA GLU A 61 -7.92 -3.16 -19.90
C GLU A 61 -7.71 -3.65 -18.47
N ILE A 62 -8.73 -4.30 -17.92
CA ILE A 62 -8.68 -5.05 -16.66
C ILE A 62 -9.16 -6.47 -16.92
N ASP A 63 -8.65 -7.40 -16.13
CA ASP A 63 -9.01 -8.81 -16.19
C ASP A 63 -10.18 -9.12 -15.22
N GLY A 64 -10.48 -8.21 -14.29
CA GLY A 64 -11.65 -8.27 -13.42
C GLY A 64 -11.72 -7.10 -12.45
N PHE A 65 -12.80 -7.07 -11.68
CA PHE A 65 -12.98 -6.10 -10.59
C PHE A 65 -13.60 -6.76 -9.36
N LEU A 66 -13.38 -6.15 -8.19
CA LEU A 66 -13.89 -6.64 -6.91
C LEU A 66 -14.74 -5.56 -6.24
N GLU A 67 -15.97 -5.91 -5.87
CA GLU A 67 -16.79 -5.06 -5.00
C GLU A 67 -16.34 -5.25 -3.55
N VAL A 68 -15.67 -4.25 -2.98
CA VAL A 68 -15.07 -4.35 -1.64
C VAL A 68 -16.12 -4.72 -0.59
N ASP A 69 -17.27 -4.04 -0.58
CA ASP A 69 -18.34 -4.32 0.39
C ASP A 69 -18.85 -5.77 0.35
N LYS A 70 -18.89 -6.40 -0.84
CA LYS A 70 -19.34 -7.79 -0.99
C LYS A 70 -18.29 -8.79 -0.54
N MET A 71 -17.01 -8.48 -0.79
CA MET A 71 -15.89 -9.38 -0.50
C MET A 71 -15.35 -9.23 0.92
N LEU A 72 -15.63 -8.10 1.57
CA LEU A 72 -15.08 -7.76 2.88
C LEU A 72 -15.37 -8.80 3.98
N PRO A 73 -16.58 -9.38 4.10
CA PRO A 73 -16.83 -10.38 5.15
C PRO A 73 -15.88 -11.58 5.07
N ALA A 74 -15.66 -12.14 3.88
CA ALA A 74 -14.74 -13.25 3.68
C ALA A 74 -13.29 -12.84 3.90
N ALA A 75 -12.90 -11.64 3.44
CA ALA A 75 -11.55 -11.12 3.66
C ALA A 75 -11.26 -10.91 5.16
N LEU A 76 -12.24 -10.44 5.93
CA LEU A 76 -12.12 -10.29 7.38
C LEU A 76 -11.93 -11.62 8.09
N GLU A 77 -12.71 -12.64 7.72
CA GLU A 77 -12.59 -13.99 8.27
C GLU A 77 -11.19 -14.57 8.06
N ILE A 78 -10.69 -14.53 6.81
CA ILE A 78 -9.35 -15.03 6.45
C ILE A 78 -8.26 -14.25 7.21
N CYS A 79 -8.40 -12.93 7.30
CA CYS A 79 -7.46 -12.05 8.01
C CYS A 79 -7.63 -12.07 9.54
N GLY A 80 -8.51 -12.91 10.10
CA GLY A 80 -8.75 -13.01 11.54
C GLY A 80 -9.22 -11.71 12.19
N LEU A 81 -9.96 -10.90 11.44
CA LEU A 81 -10.50 -9.61 11.86
C LEU A 81 -12.02 -9.66 11.95
N GLN A 82 -12.57 -8.80 12.80
CA GLN A 82 -13.99 -8.56 12.91
C GLN A 82 -14.30 -7.14 12.43
N ALA A 83 -15.46 -6.93 11.81
CA ALA A 83 -15.83 -5.65 11.22
C ALA A 83 -15.70 -4.46 12.20
N ARG A 84 -16.02 -4.67 13.48
CA ARG A 84 -15.87 -3.64 14.53
C ARG A 84 -14.44 -3.16 14.74
N GLN A 85 -13.44 -3.98 14.43
CA GLN A 85 -12.02 -3.64 14.58
C GLN A 85 -11.52 -2.67 13.52
N LEU A 86 -12.24 -2.50 12.39
CA LEU A 86 -11.88 -1.53 11.35
C LEU A 86 -12.23 -0.09 11.76
N GLY A 87 -13.19 0.08 12.68
CA GLY A 87 -13.59 1.39 13.19
C GLY A 87 -14.18 2.32 12.12
N PRO A 88 -14.23 3.64 12.39
CA PRO A 88 -14.88 4.62 11.53
C PRO A 88 -14.12 4.90 10.23
N VAL A 89 -12.85 4.48 10.12
CA VAL A 89 -11.96 4.72 8.98
C VAL A 89 -11.78 3.47 8.12
N ARG A 90 -12.75 2.55 8.16
CA ARG A 90 -12.67 1.22 7.53
C ARG A 90 -12.32 1.24 6.05
N HIS A 91 -12.75 2.27 5.31
CA HIS A 91 -12.55 2.43 3.88
C HIS A 91 -11.08 2.65 3.47
N TYR A 92 -10.20 2.92 4.44
CA TYR A 92 -8.74 2.96 4.24
C TYR A 92 -8.08 1.62 4.58
N THR A 93 -8.86 0.55 4.75
CA THR A 93 -8.35 -0.77 5.15
C THR A 93 -9.02 -1.91 4.39
N ASP A 94 -10.33 -1.83 4.21
CA ASP A 94 -11.13 -2.87 3.55
C ASP A 94 -10.63 -3.24 2.15
N PHE A 95 -10.33 -2.26 1.29
CA PHE A 95 -9.86 -2.54 -0.07
C PHE A 95 -8.56 -3.34 -0.08
N ALA A 96 -7.64 -3.02 0.84
CA ALA A 96 -6.33 -3.64 0.88
C ALA A 96 -6.44 -5.09 1.40
N LEU A 97 -7.31 -5.34 2.40
CA LEU A 97 -7.62 -6.69 2.85
C LEU A 97 -8.23 -7.52 1.72
N VAL A 98 -9.22 -6.96 1.01
CA VAL A 98 -9.85 -7.63 -0.14
C VAL A 98 -8.84 -7.90 -1.24
N ALA A 99 -7.97 -6.95 -1.56
CA ALA A 99 -6.94 -7.09 -2.60
C ALA A 99 -5.94 -8.20 -2.26
N VAL A 100 -5.40 -8.19 -1.04
CA VAL A 100 -4.44 -9.20 -0.55
C VAL A 100 -5.05 -10.60 -0.60
N VAL A 101 -6.26 -10.78 -0.07
CA VAL A 101 -6.92 -12.09 -0.04
C VAL A 101 -7.19 -12.62 -1.45
N ASN A 102 -7.58 -11.76 -2.39
CA ASN A 102 -7.92 -12.16 -3.77
C ASN A 102 -6.68 -12.25 -4.71
N ALA A 103 -5.52 -11.81 -4.25
CA ALA A 103 -4.24 -12.01 -4.93
C ALA A 103 -3.53 -13.31 -4.49
N ALA A 104 -3.92 -13.89 -3.34
CA ALA A 104 -3.38 -15.14 -2.86
C ALA A 104 -3.99 -16.36 -3.61
N PRO A 105 -3.20 -17.41 -3.92
CA PRO A 105 -1.75 -17.47 -3.79
C PRO A 105 -1.02 -16.72 -4.91
N GLY A 106 -0.01 -15.91 -4.53
CA GLY A 106 0.78 -15.15 -5.49
C GLY A 106 1.27 -13.83 -4.92
N PHE A 107 1.84 -13.01 -5.79
CA PHE A 107 2.27 -11.66 -5.42
C PHE A 107 1.21 -10.63 -5.81
N LEU A 108 1.03 -9.67 -4.92
CA LEU A 108 0.21 -8.47 -5.14
C LEU A 108 1.17 -7.30 -5.38
N LEU A 109 0.99 -6.61 -6.50
CA LEU A 109 1.42 -5.21 -6.61
C LEU A 109 0.18 -4.34 -6.42
N HIS A 110 0.16 -3.52 -5.37
CA HIS A 110 -0.84 -2.46 -5.23
C HIS A 110 -0.21 -1.12 -5.60
N CYS A 111 -0.97 -0.28 -6.30
CA CYS A 111 -0.60 1.11 -6.53
C CYS A 111 -1.86 2.00 -6.51
N CYS A 112 -1.83 3.06 -5.70
CA CYS A 112 -2.92 4.04 -5.65
C CYS A 112 -3.14 4.70 -7.02
N ALA A 113 -4.40 5.01 -7.32
CA ALA A 113 -4.79 5.67 -8.57
C ALA A 113 -4.02 6.99 -8.79
N GLU A 114 -3.84 7.79 -7.72
CA GLU A 114 -3.13 9.06 -7.75
C GLU A 114 -1.59 8.98 -7.77
N VAL A 115 -1.00 7.79 -7.64
CA VAL A 115 0.47 7.62 -7.49
C VAL A 115 1.10 7.12 -8.78
N ASP A 116 1.92 7.91 -9.45
CA ASP A 116 2.62 7.46 -10.66
C ASP A 116 4.12 7.43 -10.44
N LEU A 117 4.80 6.43 -11.03
CA LEU A 117 6.25 6.45 -11.13
C LEU A 117 6.68 7.67 -11.95
N VAL A 118 7.77 8.31 -11.54
CA VAL A 118 8.35 9.45 -12.28
C VAL A 118 8.78 9.02 -13.67
N GLU A 119 9.41 7.84 -13.74
CA GLU A 119 9.80 7.20 -14.99
C GLU A 119 9.38 5.73 -14.98
N ALA A 120 9.05 5.22 -16.17
CA ALA A 120 8.69 3.82 -16.31
C ALA A 120 9.93 2.92 -16.08
N PHE A 121 9.85 2.00 -15.13
CA PHE A 121 11.00 1.19 -14.70
C PHE A 121 10.55 -0.16 -14.12
N ASP A 122 11.26 -1.24 -14.47
CA ASP A 122 11.04 -2.57 -13.88
C ASP A 122 11.87 -2.75 -12.61
N TRP A 123 11.33 -2.26 -11.50
CA TRP A 123 11.86 -2.54 -10.15
C TRP A 123 11.29 -3.84 -9.57
N ILE A 124 10.28 -4.42 -10.23
CA ILE A 124 9.50 -5.56 -9.73
C ILE A 124 10.30 -6.83 -9.86
N THR A 125 10.91 -7.08 -11.03
CA THR A 125 11.73 -8.27 -11.28
C THR A 125 12.85 -8.42 -10.24
N PRO A 126 13.74 -7.43 -10.02
CA PRO A 126 14.78 -7.55 -8.99
C PRO A 126 14.23 -7.57 -7.55
N ALA A 127 13.10 -6.91 -7.28
CA ALA A 127 12.48 -6.95 -5.96
C ALA A 127 11.90 -8.33 -5.64
N LEU A 128 11.29 -8.98 -6.63
CA LEU A 128 10.73 -10.32 -6.49
C LEU A 128 11.79 -11.33 -6.09
N GLU A 129 12.96 -11.31 -6.74
CA GLU A 129 14.09 -12.19 -6.42
C GLU A 129 14.54 -12.03 -4.96
N LYS A 130 14.59 -10.79 -4.46
CA LYS A 130 14.94 -10.51 -3.06
C LYS A 130 13.85 -10.99 -2.09
N LEU A 131 12.59 -10.72 -2.40
CA LEU A 131 11.45 -11.16 -1.57
C LEU A 131 11.36 -12.69 -1.48
N GLN A 132 11.74 -13.39 -2.54
CA GLN A 132 11.75 -14.86 -2.57
C GLN A 132 12.99 -15.47 -1.90
N SER A 133 14.15 -14.81 -2.00
CA SER A 133 15.41 -15.35 -1.45
C SER A 133 15.58 -15.09 0.05
N ASN A 134 14.93 -14.09 0.63
CA ASN A 134 15.04 -13.80 2.05
C ASN A 134 13.66 -13.58 2.72
N PRO A 135 13.22 -14.48 3.61
CA PRO A 135 11.92 -14.37 4.28
C PRO A 135 11.81 -13.16 5.23
N GLN A 136 12.93 -12.55 5.64
CA GLN A 136 12.91 -11.32 6.45
C GLN A 136 12.35 -10.13 5.66
N TYR A 137 12.51 -10.12 4.33
CA TYR A 137 11.90 -9.10 3.48
C TYR A 137 10.43 -9.42 3.26
N LEU A 138 9.54 -8.59 3.80
CA LEU A 138 8.09 -8.78 3.63
C LEU A 138 7.58 -8.12 2.37
N ILE A 139 8.07 -6.91 2.08
CA ILE A 139 7.53 -6.01 1.07
C ILE A 139 8.66 -5.30 0.32
N ALA A 140 8.34 -4.84 -0.89
CA ALA A 140 9.18 -3.93 -1.64
C ALA A 140 8.38 -2.76 -2.22
N ASN A 141 8.99 -1.59 -2.37
CA ASN A 141 8.37 -0.40 -2.97
C ASN A 141 9.42 0.48 -3.66
N PRO A 142 9.00 1.36 -4.60
CA PRO A 142 9.83 2.47 -5.06
C PRO A 142 10.02 3.51 -3.96
N ALA A 143 11.02 4.37 -4.10
CA ALA A 143 11.17 5.56 -3.28
C ALA A 143 9.97 6.52 -3.45
N TRP A 144 9.67 7.31 -2.41
CA TRP A 144 8.60 8.32 -2.46
C TRP A 144 9.18 9.72 -2.62
N GLY A 145 8.47 10.55 -3.41
CA GLY A 145 8.77 11.96 -3.55
C GLY A 145 10.00 12.27 -4.41
N ASN A 146 10.37 13.55 -4.41
CA ASN A 146 11.49 14.10 -5.19
C ASN A 146 12.80 14.24 -4.37
N ASP A 147 12.80 13.88 -3.08
CA ASP A 147 13.98 14.01 -2.22
C ASP A 147 14.55 12.63 -1.83
N PRO A 148 15.58 12.15 -2.55
CA PRO A 148 16.27 10.89 -2.26
C PRO A 148 16.81 10.81 -0.83
N GLY A 149 17.18 11.97 -0.24
CA GLY A 149 17.80 12.03 1.08
C GLY A 149 16.85 11.67 2.22
N SER A 150 15.53 11.69 1.99
CA SER A 150 14.53 11.31 2.99
C SER A 150 14.48 9.79 3.20
N VAL A 151 14.56 9.01 2.11
CA VAL A 151 14.50 7.54 2.16
C VAL A 151 15.80 6.96 2.72
N GLU A 152 16.96 7.53 2.38
CA GLU A 152 18.24 7.08 2.91
C GLU A 152 18.35 7.23 4.43
N LYS A 153 17.74 8.28 5.02
CA LYS A 153 17.71 8.48 6.47
C LYS A 153 16.87 7.46 7.22
N GLU A 154 15.89 6.83 6.56
CA GLU A 154 15.07 5.77 7.14
C GLU A 154 15.70 4.38 7.00
N ALA A 155 16.74 4.25 6.17
CA ALA A 155 17.41 2.98 5.91
C ALA A 155 18.25 2.55 7.12
N LEU A 156 18.12 1.28 7.51
CA LEU A 156 19.00 0.63 8.47
C LEU A 156 20.31 0.20 7.80
N PHE A 157 20.22 -0.34 6.58
CA PHE A 157 21.38 -0.78 5.78
C PHE A 157 21.02 -0.85 4.29
N LYS A 158 22.02 -1.14 3.44
CA LYS A 158 21.84 -1.40 2.00
C LYS A 158 21.93 -2.89 1.71
N SER A 159 21.08 -3.41 0.82
CA SER A 159 21.14 -4.78 0.30
C SER A 159 21.22 -4.75 -1.22
N GLY A 160 22.44 -4.70 -1.75
CA GLY A 160 22.67 -4.35 -3.16
C GLY A 160 22.16 -2.95 -3.43
N GLU A 161 21.34 -2.79 -4.47
CA GLU A 161 20.75 -1.51 -4.88
C GLU A 161 19.62 -1.02 -3.94
N TYR A 162 19.16 -1.83 -2.98
CA TYR A 162 18.00 -1.49 -2.16
C TYR A 162 18.40 -0.89 -0.81
N LEU A 163 17.62 0.10 -0.38
CA LEU A 163 17.61 0.61 0.98
C LEU A 163 16.68 -0.25 1.83
N VAL A 164 17.18 -0.78 2.95
CA VAL A 164 16.44 -1.72 3.79
C VAL A 164 16.11 -1.09 5.14
N GLY A 165 14.86 -1.20 5.58
CA GLY A 165 14.46 -0.70 6.89
C GLY A 165 13.06 -1.14 7.31
N HIS A 166 12.56 -0.60 8.40
CA HIS A 166 11.16 -0.79 8.79
C HIS A 166 10.25 0.26 8.15
N GLY A 167 8.95 0.08 8.30
CA GLY A 167 7.95 0.92 7.69
C GLY A 167 7.21 0.19 6.58
N PHE A 168 6.03 0.71 6.29
CA PHE A 168 5.19 0.29 5.19
C PHE A 168 4.41 1.50 4.71
N SER A 169 4.14 1.54 3.42
CA SER A 169 3.30 2.51 2.72
C SER A 169 2.34 1.75 1.82
N ASP A 170 1.06 2.10 1.89
CA ASP A 170 0.01 1.51 1.05
C ASP A 170 -0.13 2.23 -0.29
N GLN A 171 0.79 3.13 -0.65
CA GLN A 171 0.73 3.93 -1.88
C GLN A 171 1.18 3.17 -3.12
N CYS A 172 2.26 2.40 -3.01
CA CYS A 172 2.78 1.55 -4.07
C CYS A 172 3.67 0.47 -3.45
N PHE A 173 3.24 -0.80 -3.46
CA PHE A 173 4.00 -1.89 -2.84
C PHE A 173 3.81 -3.22 -3.55
N LEU A 174 4.86 -4.04 -3.51
CA LEU A 174 4.91 -5.44 -3.93
C LEU A 174 5.03 -6.33 -2.70
N VAL A 175 4.23 -7.39 -2.64
CA VAL A 175 4.23 -8.33 -1.51
C VAL A 175 3.80 -9.73 -1.93
N ASP A 176 4.29 -10.76 -1.25
CA ASP A 176 3.65 -12.08 -1.28
C ASP A 176 2.31 -12.01 -0.54
N ALA A 177 1.22 -12.05 -1.31
CA ALA A 177 -0.12 -11.88 -0.79
C ALA A 177 -0.49 -12.94 0.25
N ASN A 178 0.09 -14.15 0.17
CA ASN A 178 -0.12 -15.21 1.15
C ASN A 178 0.37 -14.81 2.55
N ARG A 179 1.40 -13.96 2.63
CA ARG A 179 1.95 -13.53 3.92
C ARG A 179 1.06 -12.50 4.60
N LEU A 180 0.44 -11.61 3.81
CA LEU A 180 -0.49 -10.60 4.35
C LEU A 180 -1.90 -11.14 4.55
N ALA A 181 -2.35 -12.15 3.79
CA ALA A 181 -3.67 -12.75 3.98
C ALA A 181 -3.83 -13.48 5.34
N LYS A 182 -2.77 -13.60 6.13
CA LYS A 182 -2.78 -14.26 7.44
C LYS A 182 -3.40 -13.36 8.53
N PRO A 183 -3.77 -13.92 9.70
CA PRO A 183 -4.23 -13.18 10.88
C PRO A 183 -3.15 -12.30 11.57
N ILE A 184 -2.54 -11.36 10.85
CA ILE A 184 -1.42 -10.53 11.31
C ILE A 184 -1.84 -9.11 11.73
N TYR A 185 -3.12 -8.78 11.69
CA TYR A 185 -3.60 -7.40 11.78
C TYR A 185 -3.95 -6.93 13.20
N GLY A 186 -3.68 -7.77 14.20
CA GLY A 186 -3.95 -7.52 15.62
C GLY A 186 -2.82 -6.82 16.38
N TYR A 187 -1.65 -6.63 15.77
CA TYR A 187 -0.51 -5.98 16.42
C TYR A 187 -0.69 -4.47 16.53
N SER A 188 -0.04 -3.88 17.55
CA SER A 188 0.08 -2.44 17.74
C SER A 188 1.52 -2.08 18.05
N HIS A 189 1.98 -0.91 17.60
CA HIS A 189 3.34 -0.44 17.87
C HIS A 189 3.35 1.09 18.07
N PRO A 190 4.17 1.66 18.97
CA PRO A 190 4.23 3.10 19.22
C PRO A 190 4.51 3.96 17.97
N SER A 191 5.29 3.45 17.01
CA SER A 191 5.52 4.11 15.72
C SER A 191 4.23 4.43 14.97
N GLY A 192 3.14 3.69 15.23
CA GLY A 192 1.86 3.85 14.59
C GLY A 192 1.23 5.24 14.75
N SER A 193 1.63 6.01 15.76
CA SER A 193 1.15 7.39 15.96
C SER A 193 1.55 8.35 14.84
N ARG A 194 2.54 7.98 14.00
CA ARG A 194 2.97 8.80 12.85
C ARG A 194 1.96 8.79 11.71
N TYR A 195 1.13 7.75 11.61
CA TYR A 195 0.22 7.59 10.50
C TYR A 195 -0.96 8.57 10.59
N PRO A 196 -1.41 9.12 9.45
CA PRO A 196 -2.67 9.84 9.37
C PRO A 196 -3.79 8.97 9.95
N LEU A 197 -4.77 9.61 10.60
CA LEU A 197 -5.93 8.93 11.20
C LEU A 197 -5.63 7.93 12.32
N SER A 198 -4.38 7.78 12.80
CA SER A 198 -4.05 6.90 13.94
C SER A 198 -4.87 7.17 15.21
N GLN A 199 -5.48 8.36 15.33
CA GLN A 199 -6.37 8.76 16.42
C GLN A 199 -7.86 8.42 16.18
N MET A 200 -8.22 7.95 14.99
CA MET A 200 -9.58 7.56 14.56
C MET A 200 -9.70 6.05 14.31
N GLY A 201 -8.58 5.36 14.08
CA GLY A 201 -8.51 3.91 13.95
C GLY A 201 -7.19 3.49 13.31
N ALA A 202 -6.84 2.21 13.41
CA ALA A 202 -5.66 1.69 12.74
C ALA A 202 -5.96 1.39 11.26
N VAL A 203 -5.37 2.20 10.38
CA VAL A 203 -5.40 2.00 8.92
C VAL A 203 -4.55 0.78 8.51
N PHE A 204 -4.69 0.32 7.27
CA PHE A 204 -3.94 -0.81 6.74
C PHE A 204 -2.43 -0.62 6.95
N GLU A 205 -1.94 0.57 6.59
CA GLU A 205 -0.55 0.96 6.70
C GLU A 205 0.02 0.74 8.12
N GLN A 206 -0.72 1.19 9.13
CA GLN A 206 -0.35 1.08 10.54
C GLN A 206 -0.31 -0.37 11.02
N ARG A 207 -1.27 -1.20 10.59
CA ARG A 207 -1.36 -2.61 11.03
C ARG A 207 -0.20 -3.43 10.49
N VAL A 208 0.13 -3.23 9.22
CA VAL A 208 1.26 -3.92 8.59
C VAL A 208 2.59 -3.43 9.18
N ASP A 209 2.80 -2.12 9.38
CA ASP A 209 4.01 -1.62 10.07
C ASP A 209 4.16 -2.20 11.49
N ALA A 210 3.06 -2.30 12.25
CA ALA A 210 3.08 -2.89 13.58
C ALA A 210 3.48 -4.38 13.55
N TYR A 211 2.91 -5.16 12.62
CA TYR A 211 3.29 -6.56 12.42
C TYR A 211 4.76 -6.71 12.02
N MET A 212 5.23 -5.88 11.08
CA MET A 212 6.60 -5.93 10.61
C MET A 212 7.59 -5.69 11.74
N ARG A 213 7.34 -4.66 12.57
CA ARG A 213 8.21 -4.33 13.70
C ARG A 213 8.19 -5.39 14.80
N HIS A 214 7.02 -5.98 15.07
CA HIS A 214 6.91 -7.04 16.06
C HIS A 214 7.62 -8.33 15.62
N SER A 215 7.68 -8.57 14.30
CA SER A 215 8.19 -9.82 13.72
C SER A 215 9.57 -9.68 13.07
N ASP A 216 10.26 -8.56 13.32
CA ASP A 216 11.56 -8.20 12.74
C ASP A 216 11.61 -8.33 11.20
N LEU A 217 10.51 -7.96 10.55
CA LEU A 217 10.39 -7.94 9.10
C LEU A 217 10.77 -6.58 8.53
N LEU A 218 11.32 -6.62 7.33
CA LEU A 218 11.95 -5.49 6.67
C LEU A 218 11.29 -5.19 5.33
N ARG A 219 11.38 -3.91 4.96
CA ARG A 219 10.96 -3.33 3.69
C ARG A 219 12.19 -3.09 2.81
N LEU A 220 12.07 -3.44 1.54
CA LEU A 220 13.00 -3.07 0.49
C LEU A 220 12.50 -1.81 -0.22
N THR A 221 13.25 -0.72 -0.17
CA THR A 221 12.97 0.46 -1.01
C THR A 221 13.98 0.54 -2.14
N ASP A 222 13.51 0.58 -3.39
CA ASP A 222 14.37 0.80 -4.55
C ASP A 222 14.57 2.30 -4.77
N PRO A 223 15.78 2.86 -4.54
CA PRO A 223 16.05 4.28 -4.70
C PRO A 223 16.21 4.70 -6.16
N ARG A 224 16.32 3.75 -7.11
CA ARG A 224 16.50 4.04 -8.54
C ARG A 224 15.20 4.44 -9.23
N VAL A 225 14.07 4.18 -8.57
CA VAL A 225 12.73 4.55 -9.04
C VAL A 225 12.00 5.29 -7.93
N SER A 226 11.36 6.39 -8.29
CA SER A 226 10.51 7.14 -7.38
C SER A 226 9.10 7.31 -7.93
N TYR A 227 8.15 7.59 -7.05
CA TYR A 227 6.78 7.93 -7.42
C TYR A 227 6.34 9.28 -6.87
N LEU A 228 5.36 9.87 -7.55
CA LEU A 228 4.75 11.15 -7.21
C LEU A 228 3.24 11.02 -7.05
N HIS A 229 2.69 11.86 -6.17
CA HIS A 229 1.25 12.06 -6.03
C HIS A 229 0.76 13.11 -7.02
N LYS A 230 -0.28 12.76 -7.79
CA LYS A 230 -1.07 13.71 -8.58
C LYS A 230 -1.97 14.51 -7.64
N GLY A 231 -1.41 15.53 -7.00
CA GLY A 231 -2.11 16.44 -6.09
C GLY A 231 -1.45 16.53 -4.71
N ALA A 232 -2.00 17.35 -3.82
CA ALA A 232 -1.46 17.48 -2.46
C ALA A 232 -1.76 16.21 -1.63
N GLU A 233 -0.71 15.63 -1.05
CA GLU A 233 -0.80 14.49 -0.14
C GLU A 233 -1.79 14.78 1.01
N GLY A 234 -2.68 13.82 1.29
CA GLY A 234 -3.61 13.90 2.42
C GLY A 234 -4.89 14.70 2.19
N LEU A 235 -5.16 15.19 0.97
CA LEU A 235 -6.51 15.66 0.60
C LEU A 235 -7.56 14.54 0.59
N GLY A 236 -7.11 13.27 0.59
CA GLY A 236 -7.97 12.09 0.71
C GLY A 236 -8.39 11.75 2.14
N TYR A 237 -7.80 12.40 3.15
CA TYR A 237 -8.18 12.21 4.56
C TYR A 237 -9.16 13.32 4.99
N PRO A 238 -10.16 13.02 5.83
CA PRO A 238 -11.03 14.05 6.38
C PRO A 238 -10.19 15.14 7.06
N LYS A 239 -10.50 16.42 6.78
CA LYS A 239 -9.77 17.56 7.35
C LYS A 239 -9.85 17.49 8.88
N LEU A 240 -8.73 17.15 9.52
CA LEU A 240 -8.64 17.19 10.99
C LEU A 240 -8.90 18.63 11.49
N PRO A 241 -9.68 18.80 12.57
CA PRO A 241 -9.90 20.11 13.21
C PRO A 241 -8.57 20.82 13.52
N ILE A 242 -8.57 22.16 13.44
CA ILE A 242 -7.36 23.00 13.54
C ILE A 242 -6.55 22.72 14.83
N TRP A 243 -7.22 22.52 15.97
CA TRP A 243 -6.58 22.20 17.24
C TRP A 243 -5.82 20.85 17.22
N ARG A 244 -6.28 19.87 16.42
CA ARG A 244 -5.60 18.59 16.23
C ARG A 244 -4.38 18.68 15.31
N ARG A 245 -4.35 19.66 14.38
CA ARG A 245 -3.15 19.97 13.58
C ARG A 245 -2.02 20.53 14.45
N PHE A 246 -2.36 21.34 15.46
CA PHE A 246 -1.41 21.85 16.44
C PHE A 246 -0.79 20.75 17.31
N GLN A 247 -1.59 19.78 17.76
CA GLN A 247 -1.07 18.61 18.50
C GLN A 247 -0.09 17.75 17.67
N ARG A 248 -0.31 17.64 16.35
CA ARG A 248 0.61 16.94 15.44
C ARG A 248 1.99 17.61 15.38
N LYS A 249 2.03 18.95 15.37
CA LYS A 249 3.27 19.74 15.34
C LYS A 249 4.05 19.65 16.67
N LEU A 250 3.34 19.51 17.79
CA LEU A 250 3.95 19.33 19.11
C LEU A 250 4.50 17.91 19.33
N LYS A 251 3.84 16.87 18.80
CA LYS A 251 4.32 15.49 18.92
C LYS A 251 5.50 15.15 18.01
N SER A 252 5.64 15.79 16.84
CA SER A 252 6.83 15.58 15.99
C SER A 252 8.11 16.15 16.60
N LEU A 253 8.00 17.04 17.59
CA LEU A 253 9.12 17.57 18.37
C LEU A 253 9.58 16.61 19.48
N TYR A 254 8.80 15.56 19.77
CA TYR A 254 9.10 14.51 20.74
C TYR A 254 9.29 13.17 20.02
N GLN A 255 10.30 13.07 19.15
CA GLN A 255 10.90 11.77 18.83
C GLN A 255 12.10 11.56 19.75
N PRO A 256 12.13 10.49 20.57
CA PRO A 256 13.35 10.16 21.31
C PRO A 256 14.45 9.79 20.32
N LEU A 257 15.63 10.37 20.51
CA LEU A 257 16.85 10.04 19.77
C LEU A 257 17.08 8.52 19.80
N SER A 258 16.97 7.87 18.65
CA SER A 258 17.31 6.46 18.46
C SER A 258 18.80 6.24 18.81
N ARG A 259 19.08 5.17 19.56
CA ARG A 259 20.43 4.74 19.95
C ARG A 259 21.35 4.55 18.72
N PRO A 260 22.68 4.75 18.88
CA PRO A 260 23.62 4.56 17.79
C PRO A 260 23.68 3.09 17.32
N PRO A 261 24.04 2.85 16.04
CA PRO A 261 24.05 1.52 15.45
C PRO A 261 25.05 0.59 16.16
N VAL A 262 24.63 -0.66 16.38
CA VAL A 262 25.51 -1.75 16.78
C VAL A 262 26.22 -2.25 15.53
N THR A 263 27.53 -2.04 15.46
CA THR A 263 28.39 -2.63 14.44
C THR A 263 28.46 -4.14 14.67
N ILE A 264 27.86 -4.95 13.79
CA ILE A 264 28.14 -6.38 13.75
C ILE A 264 29.16 -6.58 12.62
N GLN A 265 30.36 -7.01 13.00
CA GLN A 265 31.42 -7.39 12.06
C GLN A 265 31.16 -8.82 11.56
N ASN A 266 31.26 -8.95 10.23
CA ASN A 266 31.47 -10.14 9.37
C ASN A 266 30.41 -11.25 9.36
#